data_AF-A0A8X7S0Z7-F1
#
_entry.id   AF-A0A8X7S0Z7-F1
#
_cell.length_a   1.000
_cell.length_b   1.000
_cell.length_c   1.000
_cell.angle_alpha   90.00
_cell.angle_beta   90.00
_cell.angle_gamma   90.00
#
_symmetry.space_group_name_H-M   'P 1'
#
loop_
_entity.id
_entity.type
_entity.pdbx_description
1 polymer ?
#
loop_
_entity_poly.entity_id
_entity_poly.type
_entity_poly.pdbx_seq_one_letter_code
_entity_poly.pdbx_strand_id
1 'polypeptide(L)'
;DQYIWLESDLGNINRSETPWVVATWSPPWYSTFKGHYREAESMRINLEDLLYSYQVDIVFNSQVDAYERSNRVYNYTLDQCGPVYITIGAGGAGKLETEHVDDPGNCPDHSQRNSVGSCSFDFTLGPVNDELCPLNQPDYSAYRESSFGIGMLEVSLLSHLYCLVFKSPLRLVPCGTSMLGSVDCKS
;
A
#
# COMPACT_ATOMS: atom_id res chain seq x y z
N ASP A 1 7.26 -13.07 18.21
CA ASP A 1 6.43 -12.23 19.10
C ASP A 1 5.43 -11.37 18.35
N GLN A 2 5.85 -10.40 17.52
CA GLN A 2 4.93 -9.50 16.80
C GLN A 2 3.91 -10.24 15.92
N TYR A 3 4.34 -11.24 15.14
CA TYR A 3 3.45 -12.04 14.29
C TYR A 3 2.36 -12.75 15.11
N ILE A 4 2.76 -13.44 16.18
CA ILE A 4 1.85 -14.20 17.04
C ILE A 4 0.83 -13.28 17.71
N TRP A 5 1.29 -12.10 18.16
CA TRP A 5 0.39 -11.08 18.70
C TRP A 5 -0.62 -10.60 17.66
N LEU A 6 -0.15 -10.28 16.44
CA LEU A 6 -1.00 -9.78 15.36
C LEU A 6 -2.06 -10.81 14.93
N GLU A 7 -1.68 -12.08 14.79
CA GLU A 7 -2.60 -13.17 14.46
C GLU A 7 -3.69 -13.31 15.53
N SER A 8 -3.31 -13.24 16.82
CA SER A 8 -4.27 -13.26 17.93
C SER A 8 -5.18 -12.04 17.93
N ASP A 9 -4.64 -10.84 17.70
CA ASP A 9 -5.40 -9.59 17.67
C ASP A 9 -6.45 -9.59 16.55
N LEU A 10 -6.04 -9.96 15.34
CA LEU A 10 -6.94 -10.10 14.18
C LEU A 10 -8.02 -11.17 14.42
N GLY A 11 -7.65 -12.28 15.06
CA GLY A 11 -8.57 -13.36 15.45
C GLY A 11 -9.68 -12.95 16.42
N ASN A 12 -9.47 -11.88 17.18
CA ASN A 12 -10.43 -11.36 18.16
C ASN A 12 -11.39 -10.30 17.59
N ILE A 13 -11.24 -9.91 16.32
CA ILE A 13 -12.08 -8.88 15.70
C ILE A 13 -13.48 -9.44 15.39
N ASN A 14 -14.51 -8.88 16.03
CA ASN A 14 -15.90 -9.13 15.67
C ASN A 14 -16.37 -8.15 14.59
N ARG A 15 -16.34 -8.57 13.32
CA ARG A 15 -16.78 -7.72 12.19
C ARG A 15 -18.25 -7.31 12.19
N SER A 16 -19.09 -7.92 13.03
CA SER A 16 -20.47 -7.46 13.23
C SER A 16 -20.53 -6.18 14.07
N GLU A 17 -19.51 -5.94 14.90
CA GLU A 17 -19.37 -4.75 15.74
C GLU A 17 -18.39 -3.73 15.12
N THR A 18 -17.27 -4.22 14.59
CA THR A 18 -16.21 -3.44 13.94
C THR A 18 -16.04 -3.87 12.48
N PRO A 19 -16.91 -3.40 11.56
CA PRO A 19 -16.94 -3.88 10.18
C PRO A 19 -15.67 -3.56 9.38
N TRP A 20 -14.99 -2.47 9.74
CA TRP A 20 -13.80 -1.96 9.07
C TRP A 20 -12.55 -2.32 9.87
N VAL A 21 -11.61 -3.01 9.22
CA VAL A 21 -10.28 -3.29 9.77
C VAL A 21 -9.25 -2.50 8.99
N VAL A 22 -8.57 -1.59 9.69
CA VAL A 22 -7.55 -0.71 9.13
C VAL A 22 -6.22 -1.03 9.81
N ALA A 23 -5.19 -1.23 9.00
CA ALA A 23 -3.82 -1.43 9.48
C ALA A 23 -2.93 -0.24 9.10
N THR A 24 -1.83 -0.07 9.83
CA THR A 24 -0.86 1.00 9.58
C THR A 24 0.55 0.58 9.94
N TRP A 25 1.51 0.99 9.12
CA TRP A 25 2.95 0.88 9.38
C TRP A 25 3.72 1.82 8.44
N SER A 26 5.00 2.08 8.71
CA SER A 26 5.77 3.09 7.97
C SER A 26 6.09 2.68 6.53
N PRO A 27 6.85 1.60 6.25
CA PRO A 27 7.28 1.31 4.88
C PRO A 27 6.15 0.81 3.97
N PRO A 28 5.87 1.44 2.81
CA PRO A 28 4.84 0.98 1.90
C PRO A 28 5.27 -0.29 1.16
N TRP A 29 4.35 -1.24 1.00
CA TRP A 29 4.59 -2.45 0.21
C TRP A 29 4.40 -2.22 -1.29
N TYR A 30 3.48 -1.33 -1.66
CA TYR A 30 3.03 -1.11 -3.03
C TYR A 30 3.35 0.29 -3.58
N SER A 31 4.37 0.96 -3.03
CA SER A 31 4.83 2.24 -3.60
C SER A 31 5.43 2.03 -4.99
N THR A 32 5.12 2.93 -5.93
CA THR A 32 5.73 2.98 -7.26
C THR A 32 6.72 4.14 -7.42
N PHE A 33 6.95 4.90 -6.36
CA PHE A 33 8.06 5.84 -6.29
C PHE A 33 9.40 5.11 -6.23
N LYS A 34 10.42 5.71 -6.83
CA LYS A 34 11.79 5.20 -6.81
C LYS A 34 12.35 5.16 -5.38
N GLY A 35 12.06 6.19 -4.58
CA GLY A 35 12.39 6.23 -3.16
C GLY A 35 11.73 5.07 -2.42
N HIS A 36 12.52 4.29 -1.69
CA HIS A 36 12.06 3.13 -0.90
C HIS A 36 11.34 2.03 -1.73
N TYR A 37 11.56 1.97 -3.05
CA TYR A 37 10.94 0.97 -3.92
C TYR A 37 11.24 -0.45 -3.43
N ARG A 38 10.19 -1.20 -3.07
CA ARG A 38 10.27 -2.60 -2.62
C ARG A 38 11.22 -2.83 -1.44
N GLU A 39 11.45 -1.82 -0.61
CA GLU A 39 12.32 -1.92 0.57
C GLU A 39 11.78 -2.90 1.61
N ALA A 40 10.45 -2.93 1.78
CA ALA A 40 9.77 -3.75 2.79
C ALA A 40 9.16 -5.05 2.25
N GLU A 41 9.70 -5.59 1.15
CA GLU A 41 9.19 -6.85 0.56
C GLU A 41 9.23 -8.03 1.53
N SER A 42 10.25 -8.10 2.39
CA SER A 42 10.32 -9.14 3.42
C SER A 42 9.13 -9.05 4.37
N MET A 43 8.74 -7.83 4.76
CA MET A 43 7.57 -7.63 5.62
C MET A 43 6.28 -8.04 4.90
N ARG A 44 6.11 -7.67 3.62
CA ARG A 44 4.96 -8.07 2.80
C ARG A 44 4.84 -9.60 2.73
N ILE A 45 5.91 -10.31 2.34
CA ILE A 45 5.90 -11.77 2.17
C ILE A 45 5.50 -12.49 3.47
N ASN A 46 5.91 -11.97 4.63
CA ASN A 46 5.62 -12.61 5.91
C ASN A 46 4.24 -12.25 6.49
N LEU A 47 3.63 -11.13 6.09
CA LEU A 47 2.43 -10.60 6.74
C LEU A 47 1.22 -10.43 5.83
N GLU A 48 1.40 -10.34 4.51
CA GLU A 48 0.31 -10.05 3.58
C GLU A 48 -0.75 -11.15 3.59
N ASP A 49 -0.35 -12.42 3.56
CA ASP A 49 -1.27 -13.56 3.62
C ASP A 49 -2.13 -13.54 4.88
N LEU A 50 -1.53 -13.19 6.03
CA LEU A 50 -2.24 -13.07 7.30
C LEU A 50 -3.29 -11.95 7.21
N LEU A 51 -2.89 -10.73 6.80
CA LEU A 51 -3.81 -9.59 6.69
C LEU A 51 -4.92 -9.84 5.66
N TYR A 52 -4.59 -10.53 4.56
CA TYR A 52 -5.54 -10.91 3.53
C TYR A 52 -6.57 -11.93 4.06
N SER A 53 -6.13 -12.97 4.78
CA SER A 53 -7.03 -13.97 5.37
C SER A 53 -8.03 -13.37 6.36
N TYR A 54 -7.61 -12.34 7.10
CA TYR A 54 -8.46 -11.58 8.02
C TYR A 54 -9.21 -10.42 7.35
N GLN A 55 -9.13 -10.28 6.03
CA GLN A 55 -9.86 -9.32 5.18
C GLN A 55 -9.60 -7.85 5.51
N VAL A 56 -8.35 -7.48 5.86
CA VAL A 56 -8.00 -6.08 6.12
C VAL A 56 -8.47 -5.19 4.97
N ASP A 57 -9.18 -4.11 5.29
CA ASP A 57 -9.85 -3.27 4.28
C ASP A 57 -8.90 -2.22 3.70
N ILE A 58 -8.14 -1.56 4.57
CA ILE A 58 -7.19 -0.50 4.20
C ILE A 58 -5.91 -0.62 4.99
N VAL A 59 -4.83 -0.29 4.31
CA VAL A 59 -3.51 -0.08 4.90
C VAL A 59 -3.08 1.36 4.66
N PHE A 60 -2.72 2.06 5.73
CA PHE A 60 -2.01 3.34 5.62
C PHE A 60 -0.51 3.15 5.78
N ASN A 61 0.24 3.78 4.87
CA ASN A 61 1.69 3.81 4.90
C ASN A 61 2.24 5.23 4.94
N SER A 62 3.48 5.36 5.40
CA SER A 62 4.26 6.60 5.37
C SER A 62 5.59 6.35 4.64
N GLN A 63 6.68 6.96 5.10
CA GLN A 63 8.05 6.83 4.57
C GLN A 63 8.32 7.44 3.19
N VAL A 64 7.46 7.25 2.20
CA VAL A 64 7.60 7.90 0.89
C VAL A 64 6.95 9.28 0.97
N ASP A 65 7.74 10.35 0.75
CA ASP A 65 7.30 11.75 0.79
C ASP A 65 6.44 12.12 -0.45
N ALA A 66 5.40 11.33 -0.71
CA ALA A 66 4.39 11.56 -1.72
C ALA A 66 3.02 11.04 -1.25
N TYR A 67 2.01 11.22 -2.10
CA TYR A 67 0.72 10.57 -1.97
C TYR A 67 0.59 9.48 -3.03
N GLU A 68 0.22 8.28 -2.61
CA GLU A 68 -0.11 7.18 -3.52
C GLU A 68 -1.28 6.37 -3.00
N ARG A 69 -2.15 5.90 -3.90
CA ARG A 69 -3.25 5.01 -3.60
C ARG A 69 -3.26 3.87 -4.60
N SER A 70 -3.32 2.65 -4.09
CA SER A 70 -3.48 1.46 -4.91
C SER A 70 -4.94 1.21 -5.30
N ASN A 71 -5.14 0.42 -6.34
CA ASN A 71 -6.33 -0.42 -6.45
C ASN A 71 -6.25 -1.54 -5.39
N ARG A 72 -7.35 -2.27 -5.17
CA ARG A 72 -7.28 -3.46 -4.31
C ARG A 72 -6.31 -4.47 -4.92
N VAL A 73 -5.35 -4.91 -4.12
CA VAL A 73 -4.21 -5.70 -4.59
C VAL A 73 -3.84 -6.74 -3.55
N TYR A 74 -3.45 -7.92 -4.02
CA TYR A 74 -2.88 -8.99 -3.22
C TYR A 74 -1.76 -9.65 -4.02
N ASN A 75 -0.57 -9.74 -3.43
CA ASN A 75 0.62 -10.30 -4.06
C ASN A 75 0.87 -9.76 -5.49
N TYR A 76 0.89 -8.43 -5.63
CA TYR A 76 1.05 -7.71 -6.91
C TYR A 76 0.00 -8.00 -8.00
N THR A 77 -1.08 -8.70 -7.65
CA THR A 77 -2.20 -8.98 -8.56
C THR A 77 -3.41 -8.17 -8.11
N LEU A 78 -4.15 -7.59 -9.07
CA LEU A 78 -5.41 -6.93 -8.77
C LEU A 78 -6.40 -7.96 -8.22
N ASP A 79 -6.91 -7.71 -7.03
CA ASP A 79 -7.81 -8.62 -6.33
C ASP A 79 -8.91 -7.80 -5.64
N GLN A 80 -10.18 -8.11 -5.91
CA GLN A 80 -11.32 -7.39 -5.31
C GLN A 80 -11.44 -7.59 -3.79
N CYS A 81 -10.79 -8.61 -3.25
CA CYS A 81 -10.74 -8.91 -1.82
C CYS A 81 -9.48 -8.36 -1.14
N GLY A 82 -8.51 -7.89 -1.93
CA GLY A 82 -7.28 -7.30 -1.40
C GLY A 82 -7.52 -5.96 -0.69
N PRO A 83 -6.67 -5.59 0.28
CA PRO A 83 -6.71 -4.27 0.89
C PRO A 83 -6.41 -3.16 -0.11
N VAL A 84 -6.90 -1.95 0.18
CA VAL A 84 -6.42 -0.73 -0.47
C VAL A 84 -5.23 -0.18 0.32
N TYR A 85 -4.11 0.04 -0.35
CA TYR A 85 -2.92 0.67 0.24
C TYR A 85 -2.92 2.15 -0.07
N ILE A 86 -2.72 2.98 0.96
CA ILE A 86 -2.68 4.43 0.83
C ILE A 86 -1.41 4.94 1.51
N THR A 87 -0.49 5.45 0.71
CA THR A 87 0.74 6.09 1.18
C THR A 87 0.50 7.58 1.34
N ILE A 88 0.73 8.10 2.56
CA ILE A 88 0.54 9.50 2.91
C ILE A 88 1.75 9.97 3.73
N GLY A 89 2.95 9.89 3.15
CA GLY A 89 4.18 10.33 3.82
C GLY A 89 4.47 11.82 3.67
N ALA A 90 3.86 12.50 2.68
CA ALA A 90 4.09 13.90 2.36
C ALA A 90 3.46 14.91 3.37
N GLY A 91 3.84 14.84 4.64
CA GLY A 91 3.30 15.68 5.72
C GLY A 91 3.85 17.13 5.79
N GLY A 92 4.85 17.49 4.98
CA GLY A 92 5.37 18.87 4.89
C GLY A 92 6.73 19.14 5.53
N ALA A 93 7.43 18.11 6.03
CA ALA A 93 8.73 18.27 6.69
C ALA A 93 9.95 18.11 5.75
N GLY A 94 9.77 17.48 4.58
CA GLY A 94 10.87 17.05 3.70
C GLY A 94 10.74 17.54 2.27
N LYS A 95 11.50 16.91 1.36
CA LYS A 95 11.39 17.11 -0.09
C LYS A 95 10.46 16.04 -0.64
N LEU A 96 9.57 16.42 -1.54
CA LEU A 96 8.67 15.46 -2.18
C LEU A 96 9.44 14.46 -3.05
N GLU A 97 9.02 13.20 -2.97
CA GLU A 97 9.44 12.16 -3.92
C GLU A 97 8.74 12.42 -5.25
N THR A 98 9.51 12.55 -6.33
CA THR A 98 9.00 12.89 -7.68
C THR A 98 9.36 11.88 -8.75
N GLU A 99 10.34 11.03 -8.47
CA GLU A 99 10.82 10.02 -9.40
C GLU A 99 10.05 8.71 -9.17
N HIS A 100 9.59 8.10 -10.26
CA HIS A 100 8.93 6.80 -10.25
C HIS A 100 9.88 5.72 -10.76
N VAL A 101 9.64 4.48 -10.33
CA VAL A 101 10.44 3.33 -10.77
C VAL A 101 10.29 3.06 -12.27
N ASP A 102 9.13 3.37 -12.83
CA ASP A 102 8.78 3.22 -14.25
C ASP A 102 9.24 4.37 -15.15
N ASP A 103 9.84 5.41 -14.58
CA ASP A 103 10.50 6.43 -15.39
C ASP A 103 11.75 5.84 -16.08
N PRO A 104 12.05 6.21 -17.34
CA PRO A 104 13.21 5.69 -18.06
C PRO A 104 14.52 5.86 -17.27
N GLY A 105 15.18 4.74 -16.93
CA GLY A 105 16.46 4.73 -16.21
C GLY A 105 16.37 4.80 -14.69
N ASN A 106 15.16 4.80 -14.11
CA ASN A 106 14.96 4.86 -12.65
C ASN A 106 14.76 3.49 -11.98
N CYS A 107 14.72 2.40 -12.74
CA CYS A 107 14.70 1.05 -12.19
C CYS A 107 15.98 0.81 -11.35
N PRO A 108 15.86 0.50 -10.05
CA PRO A 108 17.03 0.25 -9.20
C PRO A 108 17.84 -0.95 -9.70
N ASP A 109 19.16 -0.87 -9.58
CA ASP A 109 20.05 -1.98 -9.92
C ASP A 109 20.05 -3.01 -8.78
N HIS A 110 19.40 -4.14 -9.00
CA HIS A 110 19.29 -5.21 -8.01
C HIS A 110 20.59 -6.01 -7.82
N SER A 111 21.65 -5.73 -8.59
CA SER A 111 22.95 -6.40 -8.47
C SER A 111 23.79 -5.96 -7.25
N GLN A 112 23.42 -4.86 -6.57
CA GLN A 112 24.19 -4.30 -5.45
C GLN A 112 23.63 -4.64 -4.05
N ARG A 113 22.88 -5.74 -3.91
CA ARG A 113 22.20 -6.13 -2.65
C ARG A 113 23.09 -6.82 -1.59
N ASN A 114 24.40 -6.57 -1.59
CA ASN A 114 25.32 -7.05 -0.54
C ASN A 114 25.46 -6.03 0.62
N SER A 115 24.34 -5.50 1.11
CA SER A 115 24.33 -4.67 2.30
C SER A 115 23.56 -5.36 3.42
N VAL A 116 24.28 -5.56 4.52
CA VAL A 116 23.87 -6.24 5.76
C VAL A 116 22.48 -5.78 6.20
N GLY A 117 21.53 -6.72 6.29
CA GLY A 117 20.14 -6.48 6.72
C GLY A 117 19.08 -6.61 5.62
N SER A 118 19.49 -6.64 4.34
CA SER A 118 18.60 -7.01 3.25
C SER A 118 18.32 -8.51 3.29
N CYS A 119 17.04 -8.91 3.37
CA CYS A 119 16.68 -10.31 3.13
C CYS A 119 17.04 -10.65 1.68
N SER A 120 18.20 -11.31 1.51
CA SER A 120 18.61 -11.94 0.26
C SER A 120 17.71 -13.14 0.01
N PHE A 121 16.58 -12.90 -0.65
CA PHE A 121 15.83 -13.96 -1.30
C PHE A 121 15.95 -13.78 -2.80
N ASP A 122 16.44 -14.83 -3.45
CA ASP A 122 16.28 -15.05 -4.88
C ASP A 122 14.79 -14.97 -5.18
N PHE A 123 14.41 -13.88 -5.84
CA PHE A 123 13.08 -13.70 -6.37
C PHE A 123 12.85 -14.78 -7.42
N THR A 124 12.14 -15.85 -7.07
CA THR A 124 11.27 -16.49 -8.06
C THR A 124 10.09 -15.56 -8.20
N LEU A 125 10.29 -14.49 -8.99
CA LEU A 125 9.19 -13.74 -9.58
C LEU A 125 8.30 -14.81 -10.21
N GLY A 126 7.07 -14.95 -9.70
CA GLY A 126 6.01 -15.57 -10.50
C GLY A 126 6.00 -14.90 -11.88
N PRO A 127 5.53 -15.58 -12.94
CA PRO A 127 5.80 -15.24 -14.32
C PRO A 127 5.19 -13.87 -14.69
N VAL A 128 5.92 -12.82 -14.38
CA VAL A 128 5.78 -11.49 -14.95
C VAL A 128 7.08 -11.30 -15.70
N ASN A 129 7.07 -11.82 -16.93
CA ASN A 129 8.09 -11.67 -17.98
C ASN A 129 9.21 -10.69 -17.63
N ASP A 130 10.34 -11.17 -17.11
CA ASP A 130 11.70 -10.57 -17.11
C ASP A 130 11.90 -9.04 -16.93
N GLU A 131 10.90 -8.27 -16.53
CA GLU A 131 10.97 -6.84 -16.30
C GLU A 131 10.80 -6.59 -14.81
N LEU A 132 11.96 -6.52 -14.15
CA LEU A 132 12.08 -6.30 -12.71
C LEU A 132 11.45 -4.97 -12.25
N CYS A 133 11.25 -4.06 -13.20
CA CYS A 133 10.55 -2.80 -13.02
C CYS A 133 9.55 -2.59 -14.17
N PRO A 134 8.36 -2.06 -13.86
CA PRO A 134 7.36 -1.74 -14.87
C PRO A 134 7.83 -0.60 -15.78
N LEU A 135 7.41 -0.59 -17.06
CA LEU A 135 7.73 0.47 -18.02
C LEU A 135 6.75 1.65 -18.00
N ASN A 136 5.62 1.50 -17.30
CA ASN A 136 4.59 2.51 -17.10
C ASN A 136 4.01 2.37 -15.69
N GLN A 137 3.16 3.30 -15.27
CA GLN A 137 2.44 3.19 -14.00
C GLN A 137 1.73 1.83 -13.91
N PRO A 138 2.05 0.98 -12.91
CA PRO A 138 1.40 -0.32 -12.74
C PRO A 138 -0.10 -0.22 -12.55
N ASP A 139 -0.84 -1.21 -13.04
CA ASP A 139 -2.30 -1.25 -12.91
C ASP A 139 -2.78 -1.27 -11.45
N TYR A 140 -1.95 -1.76 -10.52
CA TYR A 140 -2.26 -1.69 -9.08
C TYR A 140 -2.10 -0.29 -8.49
N SER A 141 -1.40 0.65 -9.14
CA SER A 141 -1.29 2.05 -8.69
C SER A 141 -2.42 2.86 -9.31
N ALA A 142 -3.49 3.09 -8.55
CA ALA A 142 -4.66 3.80 -9.03
C ALA A 142 -4.43 5.31 -9.17
N TYR A 143 -3.64 5.89 -8.26
CA TYR A 143 -3.33 7.31 -8.26
C TYR A 143 -2.04 7.58 -7.50
N ARG A 144 -1.17 8.43 -8.04
CA ARG A 144 0.06 8.89 -7.37
C ARG A 144 0.31 10.36 -7.69
N GLU A 145 0.76 11.12 -6.70
CA GLU A 145 1.11 12.54 -6.85
C GLU A 145 2.14 12.98 -5.82
N SER A 146 3.12 13.75 -6.28
CA SER A 146 4.09 14.45 -5.46
C SER A 146 3.48 15.76 -4.94
N SER A 147 2.71 15.69 -3.86
CA SER A 147 2.10 16.86 -3.22
C SER A 147 2.07 16.70 -1.71
N PHE A 148 2.33 17.77 -0.97
CA PHE A 148 2.08 17.76 0.47
C PHE A 148 0.60 17.69 0.76
N GLY A 149 0.23 16.91 1.78
CA GLY A 149 -1.16 16.80 2.17
C GLY A 149 -1.40 15.98 3.42
N ILE A 150 -2.68 15.91 3.81
CA ILE A 150 -3.17 15.14 4.94
C ILE A 150 -4.31 14.25 4.44
N GLY A 151 -4.28 12.99 4.83
CA GLY A 151 -5.39 12.05 4.62
C GLY A 151 -6.41 12.14 5.75
N MET A 152 -7.68 12.10 5.40
CA MET A 152 -8.81 11.97 6.31
C MET A 152 -9.63 10.75 5.90
N LEU A 153 -9.93 9.89 6.87
CA LEU A 153 -10.81 8.75 6.69
C LEU A 153 -12.14 9.04 7.40
N GLU A 154 -13.22 9.06 6.63
CA GLU A 154 -14.57 9.25 7.14
C GLU A 154 -15.39 7.99 6.93
N VAL A 155 -15.81 7.38 8.04
CA VAL A 155 -16.69 6.20 8.06
C VAL A 155 -18.12 6.68 8.15
N SER A 156 -18.84 6.64 7.03
CA SER A 156 -20.21 7.18 6.95
C SER A 156 -21.27 6.13 7.31
N LEU A 157 -21.09 4.86 6.91
CA LEU A 157 -21.99 3.74 7.18
C LEU A 157 -21.22 2.40 7.25
N LEU A 158 -21.90 1.31 7.66
CA LEU A 158 -21.33 -0.06 7.66
C LEU A 158 -20.78 -0.49 6.27
N SER A 159 -21.28 0.12 5.19
CA SER A 159 -20.99 -0.29 3.82
C SER A 159 -20.22 0.72 2.98
N HIS A 160 -19.96 1.93 3.49
CA HIS A 160 -19.28 2.97 2.71
C HIS A 160 -18.26 3.72 3.55
N LEU A 161 -17.04 3.79 3.01
CA LEU A 161 -15.93 4.52 3.58
C LEU A 161 -15.42 5.56 2.58
N TYR A 162 -15.27 6.80 3.04
CA TYR A 162 -14.75 7.90 2.24
C TYR A 162 -13.34 8.24 2.71
N CYS A 163 -12.40 8.28 1.78
CA CYS A 163 -11.08 8.84 2.02
C CYS A 163 -10.95 10.17 1.27
N LEU A 164 -10.54 11.20 1.98
CA LEU A 164 -10.33 12.55 1.48
C LEU A 164 -8.87 12.93 1.70
N VAL A 165 -8.21 13.46 0.67
CA VAL A 165 -6.85 14.00 0.80
C VAL A 165 -6.89 15.49 0.56
N PHE A 166 -6.45 16.24 1.57
CA PHE A 166 -6.29 17.68 1.51
C PHE A 166 -4.86 18.00 1.06
N LYS A 167 -4.72 18.59 -0.12
CA LYS A 167 -3.41 18.92 -0.72
C LYS A 167 -3.07 20.39 -0.56
N SER A 168 -1.79 20.75 -0.56
CA SER A 168 -1.36 22.15 -0.63
C SER A 168 -0.91 22.52 -2.05
N PRO A 169 -1.45 23.61 -2.68
CA PRO A 169 -2.51 24.48 -2.16
C PRO A 169 -3.87 23.78 -2.12
N LEU A 170 -4.68 24.07 -1.09
CA LEU A 170 -5.95 23.41 -0.69
C LEU A 170 -6.79 22.90 -1.86
N ARG A 171 -6.54 21.65 -2.25
CA ARG A 171 -7.37 20.88 -3.20
C ARG A 171 -7.89 19.64 -2.48
N LEU A 172 -9.21 19.53 -2.43
CA LEU A 172 -9.91 18.31 -2.05
C LEU A 172 -9.81 17.35 -3.23
N VAL A 173 -9.07 16.26 -3.05
CA VAL A 173 -9.12 15.15 -3.99
C VAL A 173 -9.92 14.04 -3.32
N PRO A 174 -11.17 13.77 -3.79
CA PRO A 174 -11.87 12.60 -3.35
C PRO A 174 -11.05 11.40 -3.80
N CYS A 175 -10.76 10.47 -2.90
CA CYS A 175 -10.08 9.25 -3.32
C CYS A 175 -10.96 8.45 -4.32
N GLY A 176 -12.27 8.71 -4.39
CA GLY A 176 -13.25 8.11 -5.29
C GLY A 176 -14.61 8.02 -4.59
N THR A 177 -15.68 8.36 -5.30
CA THR A 177 -17.03 8.63 -4.74
C THR A 177 -17.85 7.39 -4.32
N SER A 178 -17.26 6.18 -4.29
CA SER A 178 -17.96 4.94 -3.86
C SER A 178 -17.02 3.77 -3.48
N MET A 179 -15.75 4.02 -3.15
CA MET A 179 -14.67 3.03 -3.33
C MET A 179 -14.72 1.73 -2.49
N LEU A 180 -15.36 1.72 -1.33
CA LEU A 180 -15.27 0.60 -0.42
C LEU A 180 -16.68 0.22 -0.02
N GLY A 181 -17.31 -0.61 -0.84
CA GLY A 181 -18.28 -1.56 -0.34
C GLY A 181 -17.53 -2.58 0.53
N SER A 182 -18.12 -2.98 1.65
CA SER A 182 -17.71 -4.24 2.28
C SER A 182 -17.92 -5.35 1.23
N VAL A 183 -16.82 -5.92 0.74
CA VAL A 183 -16.88 -7.06 -0.17
C VAL A 183 -16.86 -8.29 0.72
N ASP A 184 -17.96 -9.05 0.75
CA ASP A 184 -18.00 -10.30 1.50
C ASP A 184 -17.22 -11.36 0.72
N CYS A 185 -15.94 -11.46 1.05
CA CYS A 185 -14.99 -12.38 0.44
C CYS A 185 -14.86 -13.69 1.22
N LYS A 186 -15.79 -13.99 2.13
CA LYS A 186 -15.80 -15.30 2.81
C LYS A 186 -16.25 -16.39 1.83
N SER A 187 -15.33 -17.30 1.52
CA SER A 187 -15.63 -18.63 0.95
C SER A 187 -16.16 -19.59 2.00
#